data_AF-Q3A8T1-F1
#
_entry.id   AF-Q3A8T1-F1
#
_cell.length_a   1.000
_cell.length_b   1.000
_cell.length_c   1.000
_cell.angle_alpha   90.00
_cell.angle_beta   90.00
_cell.angle_gamma   90.00
#
_symmetry.space_group_name_H-M   'P 1'
#
loop_
_entity.id
_entity.type
_entity.pdbx_description
1 polymer ?
#
loop_
_entity_poly.entity_id
_entity_poly.type
_entity_poly.pdbx_seq_one_letter_code
_entity_poly.pdbx_strand_id
1 'polypeptide(L)' 'MPRKIIFAEDCLRESGFSDEQTIKQWVKNIINKSVDYINKITDGSKGVIVDEEHRIFIKFYVAGKAILIDEIREEFCIV' A
#
# COMPACT_ATOMS: atom_id res chain seq x y z
N MET A 1 10.89 -11.42 9.75
CA MET A 1 11.81 -10.59 8.94
C MET A 1 10.96 -9.58 8.18
N PRO A 2 11.37 -8.30 8.10
CA PRO A 2 10.63 -7.30 7.33
C PRO A 2 10.62 -7.69 5.85
N ARG A 3 9.45 -7.63 5.22
CA ARG A 3 9.30 -7.83 3.78
C ARG A 3 9.77 -6.55 3.05
N LYS A 4 10.44 -6.71 1.91
CA LYS A 4 10.86 -5.59 1.06
C LYS A 4 9.63 -4.97 0.37
N ILE A 5 9.41 -3.68 0.56
CA ILE A 5 8.33 -2.94 -0.11
C ILE A 5 8.84 -2.45 -1.48
N ILE A 6 8.10 -2.75 -2.54
CA ILE A 6 8.43 -2.40 -3.92
C ILE A 6 7.22 -1.66 -4.50
N PHE A 7 7.44 -0.51 -5.13
CA PHE A 7 6.39 0.27 -5.78
C PHE A 7 6.39 -0.04 -7.28
N ALA A 8 5.23 -0.38 -7.84
CA ALA A 8 5.08 -0.45 -9.29
C ALA A 8 5.27 0.96 -9.92
N GLU A 9 5.76 1.01 -11.16
CA GLU A 9 6.08 2.26 -11.85
C GLU A 9 4.89 3.22 -11.91
N ASP A 10 3.70 2.70 -12.18
CA ASP A 10 2.45 3.46 -12.31
C ASP A 10 1.56 3.45 -11.04
N CYS A 11 2.07 3.03 -9.87
CA CYS A 11 1.21 2.84 -8.70
C CYS A 11 0.50 4.12 -8.19
N LEU A 12 0.95 5.31 -8.60
CA LEU A 12 0.38 6.61 -8.22
C LEU A 12 -0.35 7.33 -9.36
N ARG A 13 -0.49 6.71 -10.53
CA ARG A 13 -0.90 7.38 -11.77
C ARG A 13 -2.31 7.99 -11.73
N GLU A 14 -3.21 7.45 -10.90
CA GLU A 14 -4.57 7.96 -10.67
C GLU A 14 -4.79 8.40 -9.22
N SER A 15 -3.72 8.73 -8.51
CA SER A 15 -3.78 8.83 -7.05
C SER A 15 -4.34 10.13 -6.50
N GLY A 16 -4.43 11.19 -7.32
CA GLY A 16 -4.83 12.53 -6.87
C GLY A 16 -3.74 13.29 -6.10
N PHE A 17 -2.66 12.61 -5.69
CA PHE A 17 -1.58 13.20 -4.90
C PHE A 17 -0.53 13.92 -5.75
N SER A 18 -0.04 15.05 -5.24
CA SER A 18 1.01 15.86 -5.87
C SER A 18 2.43 15.55 -5.37
N ASP A 19 2.58 15.01 -4.15
CA ASP A 19 3.88 14.74 -3.54
C ASP A 19 4.16 13.24 -3.36
N GLU A 20 4.66 12.61 -4.43
CA GLU A 20 4.94 11.17 -4.48
C GLU A 20 5.84 10.67 -3.33
N GLN A 21 6.85 11.46 -2.92
CA GLN A 21 7.78 11.02 -1.88
C GLN A 21 7.08 10.89 -0.52
N THR A 22 6.24 11.86 -0.17
CA THR A 22 5.46 11.82 1.08
C THR A 22 4.51 10.63 1.08
N ILE A 23 3.79 10.40 -0.02
CA ILE A 23 2.88 9.25 -0.13
C ILE A 23 3.62 7.92 0.03
N LYS A 24 4.79 7.78 -0.61
CA LYS A 24 5.61 6.56 -0.47
C LYS A 24 6.07 6.33 0.96
N GLN A 25 6.33 7.39 1.75
CA GLN A 25 6.66 7.25 3.17
C GLN A 25 5.46 6.83 4.00
N TRP A 26 4.28 7.41 3.76
CA TRP A 26 3.05 7.01 4.41
C TRP A 26 2.71 5.55 4.14
N VAL A 27 2.76 5.12 2.88
CA VAL A 27 2.53 3.71 2.49
C VAL A 27 3.49 2.77 3.21
N LYS A 28 4.78 3.11 3.29
CA LYS A 28 5.75 2.29 4.06
C LYS A 28 5.35 2.18 5.53
N ASN A 29 4.96 3.28 6.15
CA ASN A 29 4.54 3.29 7.55
C ASN A 29 3.26 2.46 7.76
N ILE A 30 2.27 2.60 6.88
CA ILE A 30 1.01 1.85 6.93
C ILE A 30 1.30 0.35 6.79
N ILE A 31 2.07 -0.05 5.78
CA ILE A 31 2.45 -1.46 5.57
C ILE A 31 3.19 -2.03 6.78
N ASN A 32 4.09 -1.26 7.38
CA ASN A 32 4.82 -1.70 8.58
C ASN A 32 3.90 -1.85 9.81
N LYS A 33 2.91 -0.97 9.98
CA LYS A 33 1.89 -1.07 11.04
C LYS A 33 0.95 -2.26 10.81
N SER A 34 0.67 -2.61 9.56
CA SER A 34 -0.24 -3.70 9.17
C SER A 34 0.45 -5.06 9.00
N VAL A 35 1.64 -5.27 9.58
CA VAL A 35 2.43 -6.49 9.38
C VAL A 35 1.67 -7.78 9.75
N ASP A 36 0.87 -7.76 10.82
CA ASP A 36 0.09 -8.92 11.25
C ASP A 36 -1.03 -9.27 10.28
N TYR A 37 -1.64 -8.27 9.65
CA TYR A 37 -2.62 -8.47 8.59
C TYR A 37 -1.94 -9.07 7.35
N ILE A 38 -0.83 -8.49 6.91
CA ILE A 38 -0.10 -8.91 5.71
C ILE A 38 0.50 -10.31 5.88
N ASN A 39 0.88 -10.71 7.10
CA ASN A 39 1.38 -12.05 7.38
C ASN A 39 0.31 -13.14 7.24
N LYS A 40 -0.98 -12.79 7.33
CA LYS A 40 -2.10 -13.74 7.12
C LYS A 40 -2.45 -13.93 5.64
N ILE A 41 -1.94 -13.05 4.77
CA ILE A 41 -2.18 -13.14 3.32
C ILE A 41 -1.25 -14.18 2.72
N THR A 42 -1.83 -15.12 1.97
CA THR A 42 -1.10 -16.17 1.27
C THR A 42 -0.19 -15.58 0.18
N ASP A 43 0.95 -16.21 -0.03
CA ASP A 43 1.86 -15.84 -1.11
C ASP A 43 1.17 -15.85 -2.48
N GLY A 44 1.48 -14.88 -3.33
CA GLY A 44 0.82 -14.66 -4.62
C GLY A 44 -0.56 -14.02 -4.55
N SER A 45 -1.10 -13.78 -3.34
CA SER A 45 -2.42 -13.17 -3.16
C SER A 45 -2.37 -11.65 -3.06
N LYS A 46 -3.52 -11.03 -3.37
CA LYS A 46 -3.75 -9.59 -3.23
C LYS A 46 -4.18 -9.24 -1.82
N GLY A 47 -3.75 -8.07 -1.36
CA GLY A 47 -4.22 -7.43 -0.14
C GLY A 47 -4.64 -5.99 -0.41
N VAL A 48 -5.50 -5.48 0.48
CA VAL A 48 -5.95 -4.09 0.46
C VAL A 48 -5.87 -3.54 1.87
N ILE A 49 -5.37 -2.31 2.00
CA ILE A 49 -5.42 -1.53 3.23
C ILE A 49 -6.02 -0.18 2.90
N VAL A 50 -6.95 0.24 3.74
CA VAL A 50 -7.49 1.60 3.76
C VAL A 50 -6.95 2.26 5.02
N ASP A 51 -6.34 3.42 4.85
CA ASP A 51 -5.88 4.27 5.95
C ASP A 51 -6.73 5.53 6.01
N GLU A 52 -7.56 5.63 7.04
CA GLU A 52 -8.49 6.75 7.22
C GLU A 52 -7.78 8.05 7.62
N GLU A 53 -6.64 7.95 8.32
CA GLU A 53 -5.85 9.10 8.78
C GLU A 53 -5.31 9.92 7.59
N HIS A 54 -4.73 9.23 6.60
CA HIS A 54 -4.18 9.84 5.40
C HIS A 54 -5.16 9.81 4.22
N ARG A 55 -6.33 9.17 4.37
CA ARG A 55 -7.30 8.92 3.30
C ARG A 55 -6.68 8.20 2.10
N ILE A 56 -5.97 7.12 2.37
CA ILE A 56 -5.23 6.37 1.34
C ILE A 56 -5.78 4.97 1.21
N PHE A 57 -6.14 4.61 -0.01
CA PHE A 57 -6.35 3.25 -0.44
C PHE A 57 -5.04 2.67 -0.98
N ILE A 58 -4.62 1.50 -0.47
CA ILE A 58 -3.41 0.79 -0.88
C ILE A 58 -3.79 -0.63 -1.30
N LYS A 59 -3.46 -0.98 -2.54
CA LYS A 59 -3.57 -2.34 -3.05
C LYS A 59 -2.20 -2.91 -3.33
N PHE A 60 -1.98 -4.15 -2.91
CA PHE A 60 -0.67 -4.78 -3.00
C PHE A 60 -0.76 -6.29 -3.24
N TYR A 61 0.37 -6.87 -3.63
CA TYR A 61 0.57 -8.31 -3.75
C TYR A 61 1.65 -8.77 -2.78
N VAL A 62 1.42 -9.92 -2.15
CA VAL A 62 2.46 -10.61 -1.38
C VAL A 62 3.22 -11.53 -2.33
N ALA A 63 4.54 -11.32 -2.45
CA ALA A 63 5.41 -12.10 -3.33
C ALA A 63 6.69 -12.52 -2.57
N GLY A 64 6.64 -13.68 -1.95
CA GLY A 64 7.63 -14.23 -1.03
C GLY A 64 7.99 -13.25 0.10
N LYS A 65 9.20 -12.70 -0.01
CA LYS A 65 9.74 -11.72 0.94
C LYS A 65 9.50 -10.28 0.51
N ALA A 66 8.69 -10.05 -0.52
CA ALA A 66 8.36 -8.72 -1.03
C ALA A 66 6.86 -8.43 -0.92
N ILE A 67 6.55 -7.14 -0.82
CA ILE A 67 5.22 -6.58 -0.94
C ILE A 67 5.28 -5.64 -2.13
N LEU A 68 4.55 -5.96 -3.20
CA LEU A 68 4.46 -5.14 -4.40
C LEU A 68 3.24 -4.25 -4.29
N ILE A 69 3.45 -2.94 -4.20
CA ILE A 69 2.38 -1.94 -4.21
C ILE A 69 1.94 -1.73 -5.65
N ASP A 70 0.71 -2.14 -5.93
CA ASP A 70 0.09 -2.12 -7.26
C ASP A 70 -0.55 -0.75 -7.53
N GLU A 71 -1.28 -0.25 -6.52
CA GLU A 71 -2.17 0.89 -6.69
C GLU A 71 -2.27 1.65 -5.38
N ILE A 72 -2.13 2.97 -5.46
CA ILE A 72 -2.32 3.92 -4.38
C ILE A 72 -3.30 4.96 -4.89
N ARG A 73 -4.39 5.18 -4.14
CA ARG A 73 -5.42 6.17 -4.48
C ARG A 73 -5.81 6.98 -3.26
N GLU A 74 -6.17 8.23 -3.47
CA GLU A 74 -6.89 9.00 -2.46
C GLU A 74 -8.30 8.41 -2.32
N GLU A 75 -8.64 7.99 -1.10
CA GLU A 75 -9.96 7.48 -0.79
C GLU A 75 -10.81 8.62 -0.21
N PHE A 76 -11.70 9.16 -1.04
CA PHE A 76 -12.77 10.02 -0.56
C PHE A 76 -13.91 9.11 -0.10
N CYS A 77 -14.08 8.95 1.22
CA CYS A 77 -15.38 8.51 1.75
C CYS A 77 -16.43 9.53 1.30
N ILE A 78 -17.16 9.23 0.23
CA ILE A 78 -18.40 9.92 -0.11
C ILE A 78 -19.42 9.36 0.88
N VAL A 79 -19.57 10.07 2.01
CA VAL A 79 -20.67 9.84 2.98
C VAL A 79 -21.95 10.45 2.44
#